data_AF-A0A2V9VQR4-F1
#
_entry.id   AF-A0A2V9VQR4-F1
#
_cell.length_a   1.000
_cell.length_b   1.000
_cell.length_c   1.000
_cell.angle_alpha   90.00
_cell.angle_beta   90.00
_cell.angle_gamma   90.00
#
_symmetry.space_group_name_H-M   'P 1'
#
loop_
_entity.id
_entity.type
_entity.pdbx_description
1 polymer ?
#
loop_
_entity_poly.entity_id
_entity_poly.type
_entity_poly.pdbx_seq_one_letter_code
_entity_poly.pdbx_strand_id
1 'polypeptide(L)'
;ERDWEKLNYFESCLPIEEIARRGRDTLRFGPMKPVGLINPRTGKMPYAVVQLRQENLRADSYNLVGFQNHLKFGEQARVLRMIPGLENARFLRYGQIHRNTYINAPTLLRATLQMKTHPRVLFAGQICGVEGYVESIATGLLAGMHAAALVSGGEMAAAPRASALGSLTHYVTHADAKNFQPANITFDLLPALEKKIRDRKERHRMQCERALGEFEGWFQKVGAMAVRG
;
A
#
# COMPACT_ATOMS: atom_id res chain seq x y z
N GLU A 1 29.26 6.52 -8.16
CA GLU A 1 27.81 6.67 -8.38
C GLU A 1 27.60 7.49 -9.63
N ARG A 2 26.84 6.96 -10.60
CA ARG A 2 26.45 7.70 -11.81
C ARG A 2 25.13 8.42 -11.51
N ASP A 3 24.93 9.64 -12.03
CA ASP A 3 23.77 10.49 -11.69
C ASP A 3 22.38 9.87 -11.94
N TRP A 4 22.28 8.85 -12.81
CA TRP A 4 21.04 8.11 -13.06
C TRP A 4 20.72 7.03 -12.01
N GLU A 5 21.60 6.79 -11.05
CA GLU A 5 21.42 5.83 -9.95
C GLU A 5 20.70 6.46 -8.73
N LYS A 6 20.28 7.73 -8.80
CA LYS A 6 19.40 8.36 -7.78
C LYS A 6 17.99 7.77 -7.88
N LEU A 7 17.84 6.56 -7.36
CA LEU A 7 16.59 5.84 -7.26
C LEU A 7 15.70 6.53 -6.22
N ASN A 8 14.57 7.10 -6.67
CA ASN A 8 13.51 7.50 -5.77
C ASN A 8 12.76 6.24 -5.33
N TYR A 9 13.07 5.76 -4.14
CA TYR A 9 12.34 4.64 -3.55
C TYR A 9 10.99 5.09 -3.03
N PHE A 10 10.00 4.21 -3.13
CA PHE A 10 8.77 4.39 -2.40
C PHE A 10 9.03 4.17 -0.90
N GLU A 11 8.73 5.18 -0.08
CA GLU A 11 9.09 5.19 1.34
C GLU A 11 8.47 4.03 2.14
N SER A 12 7.29 3.54 1.75
CA SER A 12 6.69 2.37 2.42
C SER A 12 7.26 1.03 1.96
N CYS A 13 8.11 1.01 0.91
CA CYS A 13 8.69 -0.21 0.34
C CYS A 13 10.22 -0.06 0.11
N LEU A 14 10.93 0.34 1.17
CA LEU A 14 12.38 0.57 1.11
C LEU A 14 13.18 -0.75 1.12
N PRO A 15 14.31 -0.80 0.39
CA PRO A 15 15.26 -1.92 0.45
C PRO A 15 15.87 -2.08 1.85
N ILE A 16 16.13 -3.31 2.31
CA ILE A 16 16.71 -3.55 3.64
C ILE A 16 18.07 -2.88 3.84
N GLU A 17 18.87 -2.76 2.79
CA GLU A 17 20.15 -2.08 2.79
C GLU A 17 20.00 -0.57 3.00
N GLU A 18 18.95 0.04 2.45
CA GLU A 18 18.64 1.46 2.67
C GLU A 18 18.05 1.69 4.06
N ILE A 19 17.21 0.77 4.55
CA ILE A 19 16.72 0.79 5.93
C ILE A 19 17.90 0.70 6.92
N ALA A 20 18.86 -0.19 6.65
CA ALA A 20 20.06 -0.35 7.49
C ALA A 20 20.93 0.91 7.52
N ARG A 21 21.07 1.62 6.39
CA ARG A 21 21.81 2.90 6.32
C ARG A 21 21.20 3.99 7.18
N ARG A 22 19.88 3.98 7.36
CA ARG A 22 19.15 4.98 8.17
C ARG A 22 19.38 4.83 9.68
N GLY A 23 19.96 3.72 10.13
CA GLY A 23 20.35 3.54 11.53
C GLY A 23 20.46 2.08 11.96
N ARG A 24 21.29 1.84 12.98
CA ARG A 24 21.60 0.50 13.50
C ARG A 24 20.36 -0.29 13.92
N ASP A 25 19.41 0.38 14.58
CA ASP A 25 18.18 -0.25 15.09
C ASP A 25 17.00 -0.18 14.11
N THR A 26 17.14 0.49 12.97
CA THR A 26 16.00 0.78 12.08
C THR A 26 15.33 -0.50 11.57
N LEU A 27 16.13 -1.51 11.20
CA LEU A 27 15.61 -2.82 10.79
C LEU A 27 14.78 -3.49 11.89
N ARG A 28 15.19 -3.35 13.16
CA ARG A 28 14.50 -3.92 14.34
C ARG A 28 13.15 -3.26 14.61
N PHE A 29 12.94 -2.03 14.15
CA PHE A 29 11.63 -1.38 14.23
C PHE A 29 10.76 -1.61 12.99
N GLY A 30 11.36 -2.04 11.88
CA GLY A 30 10.68 -2.39 10.63
C GLY A 30 10.58 -3.92 10.42
N PRO A 31 11.24 -4.47 9.37
CA PRO A 31 11.05 -5.86 8.96
C PRO A 31 11.55 -6.91 9.97
N MET A 32 12.36 -6.51 10.96
CA MET A 32 12.91 -7.40 11.98
C MET A 32 12.25 -7.24 13.36
N LYS A 33 11.07 -6.63 13.41
CA LYS A 33 10.36 -6.33 14.66
C LYS A 33 9.84 -7.58 15.37
N PRO A 34 10.19 -7.81 16.65
CA PRO A 34 9.83 -9.02 17.39
C PRO A 34 8.47 -8.93 18.12
N VAL A 35 7.73 -7.83 17.97
CA VAL A 35 6.55 -7.52 18.81
C VAL A 35 5.46 -8.58 18.64
N GLY A 36 4.98 -9.10 19.77
CA GLY A 36 3.96 -10.15 19.83
C GLY A 36 4.51 -11.57 19.72
N LEU A 37 5.83 -11.74 19.55
CA LEU A 37 6.47 -13.05 19.45
C LEU A 37 7.24 -13.35 20.73
N ILE A 38 7.00 -14.54 21.30
CA ILE A 38 7.76 -15.06 22.44
C ILE A 38 8.63 -16.21 21.93
N ASN A 39 9.93 -16.12 22.17
CA ASN A 39 10.85 -17.20 21.81
C ASN A 39 10.64 -18.37 22.78
N PRO A 40 10.18 -19.55 22.30
CA PRO A 40 9.84 -20.68 23.15
C PRO A 40 11.04 -21.25 23.92
N ARG A 41 12.27 -21.06 23.42
CA ARG A 41 13.49 -21.53 24.09
C ARG A 41 13.87 -20.68 25.31
N THR A 42 13.42 -19.43 25.34
CA THR A 42 13.84 -18.46 26.38
C THR A 42 12.67 -17.92 27.21
N GLY A 43 11.43 -18.12 26.77
CA GLY A 43 10.24 -17.53 27.37
C GLY A 43 10.17 -16.00 27.25
N LYS A 44 11.05 -15.38 26.47
CA LYS A 44 11.17 -13.91 26.34
C LYS A 44 10.96 -13.47 24.90
N MET A 45 10.56 -12.21 24.71
CA MET A 45 10.54 -11.59 23.38
C MET A 45 11.99 -11.50 22.87
N PRO A 46 12.30 -12.01 21.66
CA PRO A 46 13.65 -11.93 21.10
C PRO A 46 14.04 -10.49 20.78
N TYR A 47 15.34 -10.23 20.65
CA TYR A 47 15.82 -8.88 20.29
C TYR A 47 15.34 -8.46 18.89
N ALA A 48 15.39 -9.37 17.92
CA ALA A 48 14.92 -9.19 16.56
C ALA A 48 14.51 -10.55 15.98
N VAL A 49 13.72 -10.54 14.91
CA VAL A 49 13.32 -11.75 14.19
C VAL A 49 13.46 -11.55 12.69
N VAL A 50 13.55 -12.65 11.94
CA VAL A 50 13.25 -12.64 10.51
C VAL A 50 12.10 -13.59 10.30
N GLN A 51 11.04 -13.12 9.66
CA GLN A 51 9.84 -13.91 9.42
C GLN A 51 9.89 -14.54 8.03
N LEU A 52 9.53 -15.81 7.96
CA LEU A 52 9.33 -16.52 6.72
C LEU A 52 7.84 -16.77 6.52
N ARG A 53 7.34 -16.55 5.30
CA ARG A 53 5.97 -16.86 4.90
C ARG A 53 5.99 -17.96 3.85
N GLN A 54 5.19 -19.00 4.06
CA GLN A 54 4.98 -20.05 3.08
C GLN A 54 4.47 -19.44 1.77
N GLU A 55 5.13 -19.77 0.67
CA GLU A 55 4.79 -19.22 -0.64
C GLU A 55 3.82 -20.11 -1.42
N ASN A 56 3.94 -21.43 -1.26
CA ASN A 56 3.13 -22.39 -1.98
C ASN A 56 2.53 -23.46 -1.08
N LEU A 57 1.49 -24.14 -1.55
CA LEU A 57 0.78 -25.17 -0.79
C LEU A 57 1.66 -26.38 -0.42
N ARG A 58 2.72 -26.64 -1.18
CA ARG A 58 3.66 -27.76 -0.95
C ARG A 58 4.62 -27.49 0.22
N ALA A 59 4.68 -26.25 0.71
CA ALA A 59 5.58 -25.82 1.78
C ALA A 59 7.06 -26.10 1.48
N ASP A 60 7.44 -26.14 0.19
CA ASP A 60 8.83 -26.35 -0.24
C ASP A 60 9.55 -25.03 -0.58
N SER A 61 8.83 -23.90 -0.51
CA SER A 61 9.39 -22.56 -0.67
C SER A 61 8.77 -21.55 0.30
N TYR A 62 9.62 -20.64 0.77
CA TYR A 62 9.27 -19.61 1.74
C TYR A 62 9.88 -18.27 1.33
N ASN A 63 9.11 -17.21 1.50
CA ASN A 63 9.55 -15.83 1.29
C ASN A 63 9.98 -15.17 2.60
N LEU A 64 11.02 -14.34 2.53
CA LEU A 64 11.45 -13.48 3.63
C LEU A 64 10.55 -12.24 3.70
N VAL A 65 9.79 -12.11 4.78
CA VAL A 65 8.79 -11.04 4.93
C VAL A 65 9.50 -9.70 5.17
N GLY A 66 9.27 -8.73 4.29
CA GLY A 66 9.82 -7.38 4.42
C GLY A 66 11.30 -7.25 4.05
N PHE A 67 11.86 -8.23 3.35
CA PHE A 67 13.28 -8.29 2.95
C PHE A 67 13.52 -7.93 1.46
N GLN A 68 12.69 -7.06 0.90
CA GLN A 68 12.93 -6.45 -0.41
C GLN A 68 14.33 -5.79 -0.43
N ASN A 69 15.08 -6.01 -1.51
CA ASN A 69 16.46 -5.56 -1.63
C ASN A 69 16.90 -5.49 -3.10
N HIS A 70 17.97 -4.74 -3.36
CA HIS A 70 18.65 -4.59 -4.65
C HIS A 70 20.15 -4.89 -4.53
N LEU A 71 20.53 -5.71 -3.54
CA LEU A 71 21.90 -6.21 -3.43
C LEU A 71 22.22 -7.14 -4.60
N LYS A 72 23.49 -7.23 -4.98
CA LYS A 72 23.96 -8.25 -5.93
C LYS A 72 23.65 -9.65 -5.38
N PHE A 73 23.30 -10.61 -6.24
CA PHE A 73 22.86 -11.94 -5.80
C PHE A 73 23.86 -12.66 -4.88
N GLY A 74 25.17 -12.51 -5.12
CA GLY A 74 26.20 -13.04 -4.23
C GLY A 74 26.14 -12.43 -2.82
N GLU A 75 25.91 -11.13 -2.73
CA GLU A 75 25.77 -10.43 -1.45
C GLU A 75 24.45 -10.74 -0.75
N GLN A 76 23.36 -10.93 -1.50
CA GLN A 76 22.11 -11.43 -0.94
C GLN A 76 22.33 -12.78 -0.27
N ALA A 77 22.94 -13.74 -0.97
CA ALA A 77 23.22 -15.06 -0.41
C ALA A 77 24.12 -14.97 0.82
N ARG A 78 25.16 -14.13 0.79
CA ARG A 78 26.10 -13.94 1.91
C ARG A 78 25.39 -13.38 3.14
N VAL A 79 24.64 -12.29 3.00
CA VAL A 79 23.97 -11.60 4.11
C VAL A 79 22.81 -12.45 4.66
N LEU A 80 21.99 -13.04 3.79
CA LEU A 80 20.83 -13.82 4.23
C LEU A 80 21.24 -15.11 4.95
N ARG A 81 22.39 -15.71 4.63
CA ARG A 81 22.93 -16.87 5.37
C ARG A 81 23.49 -16.53 6.75
N MET A 82 23.63 -15.25 7.10
CA MET A 82 23.98 -14.84 8.46
C MET A 82 22.78 -14.90 9.42
N ILE A 83 21.57 -15.10 8.89
CA ILE A 83 20.35 -15.19 9.70
C ILE A 83 20.28 -16.61 10.31
N PRO A 84 20.13 -16.73 11.64
CA PRO A 84 20.02 -18.03 12.30
C PRO A 84 18.90 -18.89 11.72
N GLY A 85 19.21 -20.13 11.35
CA GLY A 85 18.32 -21.06 10.67
C GLY A 85 18.37 -21.00 9.13
N LEU A 86 19.06 -20.02 8.54
CA LEU A 86 19.23 -19.88 7.09
C LEU A 86 20.68 -20.11 6.63
N GLU A 87 21.56 -20.62 7.49
CA GLU A 87 22.99 -20.79 7.23
C GLU A 87 23.24 -21.62 5.97
N ASN A 88 22.43 -22.66 5.77
CA ASN A 88 22.48 -23.57 4.63
C ASN A 88 21.33 -23.37 3.63
N ALA A 89 20.66 -22.21 3.67
CA ALA A 89 19.51 -21.95 2.80
C ALA A 89 19.89 -22.02 1.31
N ARG A 90 19.01 -22.63 0.52
CA ARG A 90 19.01 -22.59 -0.93
C ARG A 90 18.03 -21.53 -1.40
N PHE A 91 18.54 -20.48 -2.04
CA PHE A 91 17.70 -19.43 -2.60
C PHE A 91 17.20 -19.84 -3.99
N LEU A 92 15.88 -20.05 -4.11
CA LEU A 92 15.23 -20.38 -5.39
C LEU A 92 15.09 -19.16 -6.30
N ARG A 93 14.91 -17.98 -5.68
CA ARG A 93 14.80 -16.68 -6.34
C ARG A 93 15.43 -15.62 -5.44
N TYR A 94 16.21 -14.72 -6.04
CA TYR A 94 16.78 -13.57 -5.35
C TYR A 94 15.86 -12.35 -5.43
N GLY A 95 15.97 -11.48 -4.43
CA GLY A 95 15.26 -10.21 -4.36
C GLY A 95 15.66 -9.30 -5.52
N GLN A 96 14.67 -8.57 -6.03
CA GLN A 96 14.84 -7.55 -7.06
C GLN A 96 13.87 -6.41 -6.77
N ILE A 97 14.24 -5.21 -7.20
CA ILE A 97 13.34 -4.06 -7.18
C ILE A 97 12.82 -3.85 -8.59
N HIS A 98 11.51 -3.68 -8.70
CA HIS A 98 10.85 -3.40 -9.96
C HIS A 98 10.54 -1.91 -10.07
N ARG A 99 10.78 -1.36 -11.27
CA ARG A 99 10.35 0.00 -11.59
C ARG A 99 8.86 -0.01 -11.89
N ASN A 100 8.10 0.76 -11.14
CA ASN A 100 6.68 0.98 -11.40
C ASN A 100 6.45 2.26 -12.20
N THR A 101 5.51 2.19 -13.15
CA THR A 101 5.07 3.34 -13.93
C THR A 101 3.72 3.80 -13.42
N TYR A 102 3.56 5.11 -13.22
CA TYR A 102 2.31 5.75 -12.86
C TYR A 102 2.20 7.11 -13.56
N ILE A 103 0.97 7.59 -13.74
CA ILE A 103 0.68 8.89 -14.33
C ILE A 103 0.59 9.96 -13.23
N ASN A 104 0.77 11.23 -13.59
CA ASN A 104 0.53 12.36 -12.68
C ASN A 104 -0.98 12.54 -12.47
N ALA A 105 -1.56 11.70 -11.60
CA ALA A 105 -2.99 11.67 -11.33
C ALA A 105 -3.55 13.01 -10.81
N PRO A 106 -2.84 13.81 -9.98
CA PRO A 106 -3.36 15.12 -9.59
C PRO A 106 -3.56 16.07 -10.76
N THR A 107 -2.69 15.99 -11.76
CA THR A 107 -2.82 16.76 -12.99
C THR A 107 -3.94 16.20 -13.87
N LEU A 108 -4.00 14.88 -14.03
CA LEU A 108 -4.71 14.22 -15.13
C LEU A 108 -6.11 13.71 -14.77
N LEU A 109 -6.38 13.38 -13.51
CA LEU A 109 -7.59 12.64 -13.11
C LEU A 109 -8.52 13.46 -12.21
N ARG A 110 -9.82 13.16 -12.30
CA ARG A 110 -10.85 13.56 -11.32
C ARG A 110 -10.91 12.51 -10.19
N ALA A 111 -11.55 12.85 -9.07
CA ALA A 111 -11.78 11.89 -7.97
C ALA A 111 -12.62 10.66 -8.37
N THR A 112 -13.40 10.76 -9.46
CA THR A 112 -14.08 9.64 -10.12
C THR A 112 -13.15 8.76 -10.95
N LEU A 113 -11.84 9.02 -10.92
CA LEU A 113 -10.79 8.35 -11.71
C LEU A 113 -10.89 8.57 -13.23
N GLN A 114 -11.76 9.47 -13.67
CA GLN A 114 -11.87 9.89 -15.06
C GLN A 114 -10.73 10.83 -15.43
N MET A 115 -10.21 10.70 -16.65
CA MET A 115 -9.30 11.69 -17.21
C MET A 115 -10.02 13.04 -17.38
N LYS A 116 -9.36 14.13 -16.98
CA LYS A 116 -9.94 15.48 -17.04
C LYS A 116 -10.31 15.88 -18.47
N THR A 117 -9.39 15.66 -19.42
CA THR A 117 -9.54 16.04 -20.83
C THR A 117 -10.35 15.03 -21.66
N HIS A 118 -10.37 13.75 -21.26
CA HIS A 118 -11.15 12.71 -21.92
C HIS A 118 -12.04 11.99 -20.90
N PRO A 119 -13.22 12.55 -20.53
CA PRO A 119 -14.05 12.02 -19.45
C PRO A 119 -14.54 10.57 -19.65
N ARG A 120 -14.47 10.02 -20.87
CA ARG A 120 -14.80 8.62 -21.16
C ARG A 120 -13.67 7.64 -20.89
N VAL A 121 -12.47 8.13 -20.55
CA VAL A 121 -11.31 7.30 -20.21
C VAL A 121 -11.15 7.32 -18.68
N LEU A 122 -11.16 6.13 -18.07
CA LEU A 122 -10.96 5.95 -16.64
C LEU A 122 -9.67 5.17 -16.41
N PHE A 123 -8.97 5.49 -15.33
CA PHE A 123 -7.76 4.79 -14.91
C PHE A 123 -8.02 4.12 -13.55
N ALA A 124 -7.43 2.95 -13.32
CA ALA A 124 -7.49 2.27 -12.02
C ALA A 124 -6.21 1.50 -11.73
N GLY A 125 -5.96 1.19 -10.46
CA GLY A 125 -4.77 0.46 -10.05
C GLY A 125 -3.50 1.29 -10.06
N GLN A 126 -2.36 0.60 -10.02
CA GLN A 126 -1.04 1.19 -9.86
C GLN A 126 -0.75 2.37 -10.80
N ILE A 127 -1.28 2.33 -12.03
CA ILE A 127 -1.07 3.42 -12.99
C ILE A 127 -1.61 4.76 -12.48
N CYS A 128 -2.62 4.79 -11.61
CA CYS A 128 -3.15 5.99 -10.97
C CYS A 128 -2.31 6.53 -9.81
N GLY A 129 -1.21 5.85 -9.45
CA GLY A 129 -0.43 6.17 -8.26
C GLY A 129 -1.08 5.66 -6.97
N VAL A 130 -1.80 4.54 -7.00
CA VAL A 130 -2.10 3.78 -5.79
C VAL A 130 -1.12 2.62 -5.64
N GLU A 131 -0.84 2.20 -4.42
CA GLU A 131 0.03 1.06 -4.14
C GLU A 131 -0.66 0.03 -3.27
N GLY A 132 -0.46 -1.25 -3.59
CA GLY A 132 -1.09 -2.37 -2.90
C GLY A 132 -2.18 -3.05 -3.72
N TYR A 133 -2.34 -4.36 -3.50
CA TYR A 133 -3.34 -5.16 -4.21
C TYR A 133 -4.76 -4.71 -3.86
N VAL A 134 -5.01 -4.41 -2.57
CA VAL A 134 -6.34 -3.99 -2.09
C VAL A 134 -6.73 -2.65 -2.69
N GLU A 135 -5.83 -1.68 -2.71
CA GLU A 135 -6.01 -0.37 -3.31
C GLU A 135 -6.23 -0.45 -4.82
N SER A 136 -5.50 -1.36 -5.48
CA SER A 136 -5.66 -1.56 -6.92
C SER A 136 -7.02 -2.19 -7.26
N ILE A 137 -7.46 -3.19 -6.50
CA ILE A 137 -8.79 -3.80 -6.64
C ILE A 137 -9.88 -2.76 -6.34
N ALA A 138 -9.73 -1.99 -5.27
CA ALA A 138 -10.70 -0.99 -4.83
C ALA A 138 -10.88 0.14 -5.87
N THR A 139 -9.79 0.65 -6.44
CA THR A 139 -9.87 1.64 -7.52
C THR A 139 -10.41 1.04 -8.82
N GLY A 140 -10.13 -0.24 -9.10
CA GLY A 140 -10.73 -0.98 -10.21
C GLY A 140 -12.25 -1.08 -10.07
N LEU A 141 -12.74 -1.40 -8.87
CA LEU A 141 -14.17 -1.43 -8.55
C LEU A 141 -14.82 -0.06 -8.80
N LEU A 142 -14.23 1.02 -8.27
CA LEU A 142 -14.75 2.38 -8.49
C LEU A 142 -14.79 2.76 -9.96
N ALA A 143 -13.70 2.53 -10.71
CA ALA A 143 -13.65 2.83 -12.13
C ALA A 143 -14.69 2.03 -12.91
N GLY A 144 -14.90 0.76 -12.55
CA GLY A 144 -15.95 -0.09 -13.14
C GLY A 144 -17.36 0.46 -12.86
N MET A 145 -17.65 0.84 -11.62
CA MET A 145 -18.93 1.46 -11.24
C MET A 145 -19.17 2.77 -11.99
N HIS A 146 -18.16 3.64 -12.09
CA HIS A 146 -18.27 4.90 -12.82
C HIS A 146 -18.40 4.69 -14.34
N ALA A 147 -17.71 3.70 -14.91
CA ALA A 147 -17.84 3.35 -16.31
C ALA A 147 -19.26 2.84 -16.62
N ALA A 148 -19.84 2.01 -15.75
CA ALA A 148 -21.22 1.57 -15.88
C ALA A 148 -22.20 2.74 -15.83
N ALA A 149 -22.06 3.64 -14.85
CA ALA A 149 -22.87 4.85 -14.74
C ALA A 149 -22.76 5.73 -16.00
N LEU A 150 -21.55 5.91 -16.55
CA LEU A 150 -21.32 6.69 -17.75
C LEU A 150 -22.07 6.14 -18.98
N VAL A 151 -22.09 4.81 -19.15
CA VAL A 151 -22.77 4.16 -20.28
C VAL A 151 -24.29 4.19 -20.11
N SER A 152 -24.79 4.03 -18.88
CA SER A 152 -26.22 4.07 -18.58
C SER A 152 -26.79 5.49 -18.44
N GLY A 153 -25.98 6.54 -18.63
CA GLY A 153 -26.39 7.94 -18.44
C GLY A 153 -26.67 8.32 -16.98
N GLY A 154 -26.24 7.49 -16.03
CA GLY A 154 -26.36 7.73 -14.60
C GLY A 154 -25.36 8.76 -14.07
N GLU A 155 -25.59 9.22 -12.84
CA GLU A 155 -24.70 10.17 -12.18
C GLU A 155 -23.48 9.45 -11.59
N MET A 156 -22.27 9.94 -11.91
CA MET A 156 -21.04 9.47 -11.28
C MET A 156 -20.76 10.29 -10.02
N ALA A 157 -20.93 9.68 -8.86
CA ALA A 157 -20.57 10.27 -7.59
C ALA A 157 -19.23 9.70 -7.10
N ALA A 158 -18.23 10.54 -6.82
CA ALA A 158 -16.99 10.09 -6.20
C ALA A 158 -17.25 9.49 -4.81
N ALA A 159 -16.42 8.52 -4.41
CA ALA A 159 -16.50 7.94 -3.07
C ALA A 159 -16.30 9.03 -1.99
N PRO A 160 -17.02 8.98 -0.84
CA PRO A 160 -17.01 10.05 0.15
C PRO A 160 -15.62 10.26 0.73
N ARG A 161 -15.20 11.52 0.90
CA ARG A 161 -13.86 11.88 1.41
C ARG A 161 -13.54 11.23 2.76
N ALA A 162 -14.54 10.95 3.60
CA ALA A 162 -14.35 10.30 4.90
C ALA A 162 -14.09 8.79 4.81
N SER A 163 -14.46 8.14 3.70
CA SER A 163 -14.17 6.72 3.47
C SER A 163 -12.70 6.49 3.13
N ALA A 164 -12.22 5.25 3.32
CA ALA A 164 -10.88 4.84 2.91
C ALA A 164 -10.64 5.08 1.40
N LEU A 165 -11.57 4.62 0.56
CA LEU A 165 -11.49 4.76 -0.89
C LEU A 165 -11.57 6.22 -1.34
N GLY A 166 -12.49 7.00 -0.78
CA GLY A 166 -12.60 8.42 -1.09
C GLY A 166 -11.39 9.23 -0.61
N SER A 167 -10.80 8.86 0.53
CA SER A 167 -9.55 9.47 1.01
C SER A 167 -8.38 9.19 0.08
N LEU A 168 -8.24 7.93 -0.35
CA LEU A 168 -7.18 7.52 -1.25
C LEU A 168 -7.31 8.18 -2.63
N THR A 169 -8.51 8.12 -3.22
CA THR A 169 -8.79 8.75 -4.53
C THR A 169 -8.63 10.27 -4.46
N HIS A 170 -9.05 10.90 -3.36
CA HIS A 170 -8.81 12.32 -3.13
C HIS A 170 -7.31 12.62 -3.07
N TYR A 171 -6.52 11.85 -2.30
CA TYR A 171 -5.07 12.05 -2.24
C TYR A 171 -4.42 11.97 -3.62
N VAL A 172 -4.65 10.89 -4.37
CA VAL A 172 -4.00 10.72 -5.69
C VAL A 172 -4.46 11.75 -6.73
N THR A 173 -5.59 12.43 -6.51
CA THR A 173 -6.11 13.45 -7.45
C THR A 173 -5.92 14.90 -6.99
N HIS A 174 -5.50 15.12 -5.74
CA HIS A 174 -5.36 16.46 -5.15
C HIS A 174 -4.00 16.70 -4.47
N ALA A 175 -3.12 15.69 -4.42
CA ALA A 175 -1.74 15.88 -3.98
C ALA A 175 -1.00 16.93 -4.85
N ASP A 176 0.06 17.52 -4.31
CA ASP A 176 0.90 18.43 -5.09
C ASP A 176 1.48 17.71 -6.32
N ALA A 177 1.11 18.19 -7.52
CA ALA A 177 1.47 17.55 -8.77
C ALA A 177 2.98 17.47 -9.01
N LYS A 178 3.77 18.42 -8.47
CA LYS A 178 5.23 18.44 -8.67
C LYS A 178 5.94 17.37 -7.86
N ASN A 179 5.43 17.06 -6.67
CA ASN A 179 6.03 16.11 -5.73
C ASN A 179 5.15 14.88 -5.51
N PHE A 180 4.23 14.58 -6.45
CA PHE A 180 3.32 13.46 -6.33
C PHE A 180 4.08 12.13 -6.25
N GLN A 181 3.69 11.31 -5.28
CA GLN A 181 4.17 9.93 -5.14
C GLN A 181 2.96 9.00 -5.00
N PRO A 182 3.09 7.73 -5.42
CA PRO A 182 2.06 6.74 -5.17
C PRO A 182 1.77 6.60 -3.68
N ALA A 183 0.58 6.14 -3.32
CA ALA A 183 0.23 5.91 -1.92
C ALA A 183 -0.67 4.68 -1.74
N ASN A 184 -0.50 4.03 -0.59
CA ASN A 184 -1.45 3.08 -0.03
C ASN A 184 -2.35 3.77 1.01
N ILE A 185 -3.45 3.16 1.40
CA ILE A 185 -4.32 3.77 2.41
C ILE A 185 -3.69 3.72 3.81
N THR A 186 -3.70 4.86 4.50
CA THR A 186 -3.29 4.98 5.91
C THR A 186 -4.31 5.81 6.69
N PHE A 187 -4.30 5.70 8.03
CA PHE A 187 -5.17 6.52 8.88
C PHE A 187 -4.91 8.03 8.75
N ASP A 188 -3.72 8.43 8.28
CA ASP A 188 -3.35 9.84 8.10
C ASP A 188 -4.01 10.45 6.85
N LEU A 189 -4.41 9.63 5.87
CA LEU A 189 -5.20 10.08 4.73
C LEU A 189 -6.66 10.31 5.09
N LEU A 190 -7.18 9.68 6.15
CA LEU A 190 -8.54 9.88 6.61
C LEU A 190 -8.69 11.29 7.22
N PRO A 191 -9.84 11.95 7.07
CA PRO A 191 -10.09 13.22 7.73
C PRO A 191 -9.96 13.10 9.25
N ALA A 192 -9.48 14.16 9.89
CA ALA A 192 -9.46 14.24 11.33
C ALA A 192 -10.88 14.16 11.90
N LEU A 193 -11.00 13.57 13.10
CA LEU A 193 -12.22 13.66 13.89
C LEU A 193 -12.35 15.08 14.47
N GLU A 194 -13.58 15.58 14.57
CA GLU A 194 -13.86 16.89 15.17
C GLU A 194 -13.39 16.97 16.62
N LYS A 195 -13.57 15.88 17.37
CA LYS A 195 -13.09 15.76 18.75
C LYS A 195 -11.69 15.15 18.76
N LYS A 196 -10.79 15.78 19.50
CA LYS A 196 -9.44 15.26 19.72
C LYS A 196 -9.49 14.10 20.73
N ILE A 197 -9.23 12.90 20.25
CA ILE A 197 -9.18 11.68 21.06
C ILE A 197 -7.72 11.31 21.31
N ARG A 198 -7.32 11.24 22.59
CA ARG A 198 -5.94 10.90 22.98
C ARG A 198 -5.65 9.41 22.78
N ASP A 199 -6.62 8.55 23.08
CA ASP A 199 -6.44 7.11 22.89
C ASP A 199 -6.42 6.74 21.40
N ARG A 200 -5.33 6.11 20.96
CA ARG A 200 -5.11 5.79 19.55
C ARG A 200 -6.10 4.75 19.04
N LYS A 201 -6.39 3.71 19.83
CA LYS A 201 -7.25 2.60 19.43
C LYS A 201 -8.68 3.11 19.24
N GLU A 202 -9.16 3.90 20.19
CA GLU A 202 -10.47 4.52 20.16
C GLU A 202 -10.60 5.52 19.00
N ARG A 203 -9.59 6.36 18.80
CA ARG A 203 -9.54 7.27 17.64
C ARG A 203 -9.66 6.52 16.32
N HIS A 204 -8.88 5.44 16.15
CA HIS A 204 -8.93 4.62 14.94
C HIS A 204 -10.30 3.94 14.78
N ARG A 205 -10.89 3.42 15.86
CA ARG A 205 -12.23 2.82 15.86
C ARG A 205 -13.27 3.82 15.34
N MET A 206 -13.30 5.03 15.89
CA MET A 206 -14.25 6.08 15.48
C MET A 206 -14.01 6.56 14.05
N GLN A 207 -12.75 6.66 13.59
CA GLN A 207 -12.45 6.94 12.19
C GLN A 207 -12.98 5.84 11.25
N CYS A 208 -12.82 4.56 11.62
CA CYS A 208 -13.36 3.44 10.86
C CYS A 208 -14.89 3.45 10.82
N GLU A 209 -15.56 3.68 11.95
CA GLU A 209 -17.03 3.72 12.02
C GLU A 209 -17.60 4.83 11.13
N ARG A 210 -17.03 6.03 11.18
CA ARG A 210 -17.38 7.12 10.27
C ARG A 210 -17.12 6.74 8.81
N ALA A 211 -15.95 6.19 8.51
CA ALA A 211 -15.56 5.83 7.15
C ALA A 211 -16.50 4.78 6.54
N LEU A 212 -16.87 3.76 7.32
CA LEU A 212 -17.79 2.71 6.91
C LEU A 212 -19.20 3.23 6.70
N GLY A 213 -19.75 4.00 7.66
CA GLY A 213 -21.11 4.54 7.55
C GLY A 213 -21.28 5.46 6.34
N GLU A 214 -20.30 6.34 6.08
CA GLU A 214 -20.30 7.21 4.90
C GLU A 214 -20.20 6.42 3.60
N PHE A 215 -19.30 5.42 3.56
CA PHE A 215 -19.14 4.58 2.37
C PHE A 215 -20.39 3.77 2.08
N GLU A 216 -21.01 3.16 3.09
CA GLU A 216 -22.21 2.34 2.93
C GLU A 216 -23.40 3.18 2.44
N GLY A 217 -23.61 4.35 3.04
CA GLY A 217 -24.66 5.27 2.60
C GLY A 217 -24.46 5.76 1.16
N TRP A 218 -23.21 5.97 0.73
CA TRP A 218 -22.89 6.29 -0.66
C TRP A 218 -23.08 5.08 -1.59
N PHE A 219 -22.58 3.91 -1.19
CA PHE A 219 -22.61 2.69 -1.99
C PHE A 219 -24.05 2.24 -2.28
N GLN A 220 -24.94 2.33 -1.29
CA GLN A 220 -26.37 2.04 -1.47
C GLN A 220 -27.03 3.01 -2.46
N LYS A 221 -26.71 4.31 -2.42
CA LYS A 221 -27.26 5.30 -3.35
C LYS A 221 -26.80 5.02 -4.79
N VAL A 222 -25.50 4.81 -4.99
CA VAL A 222 -24.95 4.53 -6.32
C VAL A 222 -25.43 3.17 -6.85
N GLY A 223 -25.50 2.15 -6.00
CA GLY A 223 -26.03 0.83 -6.36
C GLY A 223 -27.51 0.85 -6.72
N ALA A 224 -28.34 1.59 -5.98
CA ALA A 224 -29.76 1.74 -6.29
C ALA A 224 -30.01 2.49 -7.61
N MET A 225 -29.12 3.42 -7.99
CA MET A 225 -29.17 4.12 -9.28
C MET A 225 -28.78 3.21 -10.44
N ALA A 226 -27.85 2.26 -10.24
CA ALA A 226 -27.41 1.33 -11.28
C ALA A 226 -28.45 0.25 -11.65
N VAL A 227 -29.39 -0.08 -10.75
CA VAL A 227 -30.43 -1.10 -10.97
C VAL A 227 -31.69 -0.52 -11.66
N ARG A 228 -31.82 0.82 -11.73
CA ARG A 228 -33.01 1.50 -12.27
C ARG A 228 -32.88 1.98 -13.72
N GLY A 229 -31.73 1.77 -14.36
CA GLY A 229 -31.48 2.05 -15.79
C GLY A 229 -31.42 0.77 -16.60
#